data_AF-A0A645CRL4-F1
#
_entry.id   AF-A0A645CRL4-F1
#
_cell.length_a   1.000
_cell.length_b   1.000
_cell.length_c   1.000
_cell.angle_alpha   90.00
_cell.angle_beta   90.00
_cell.angle_gamma   90.00
#
_symmetry.space_group_name_H-M   'P 1'
#
loop_
_entity.id
_entity.type
_entity.pdbx_description
1 polymer ?
#
loop_
_entity_poly.entity_id
_entity_poly.type
_entity_poly.pdbx_seq_one_letter_code
_entity_poly.pdbx_strand_id
1 'polypeptide(L)'
;MSGSQVIFGGMLKDSMVNKLSASGILYYDYYKREETVIANAYATAQGVIKLILNESKKMLSESEILITGYGRTGKAISKQLKALNANITVSVRNYRDIALLHAEGIKAIFYDEIITVGKTFDFVINTVPSLVINKDIIDSFNDKAFLIEIASAPYGFDVNYIHEKNLTFILASSLPGKAVPISAGRILGRSIEHIIKEENLFI
;
A
#
# COMPACT_ATOMS: atom_id res chain seq x y z
N MET A 1 -7.96 36.17 25.79
CA MET A 1 -8.37 35.02 24.97
C MET A 1 -7.37 33.91 25.25
N SER A 2 -7.77 32.81 25.90
CA SER A 2 -6.88 31.65 26.04
C SER A 2 -6.61 31.11 24.64
N GLY A 3 -5.34 30.96 24.26
CA GLY A 3 -4.96 30.57 22.90
C GLY A 3 -5.72 29.31 22.45
N SER A 4 -6.33 29.37 21.27
CA SER A 4 -7.01 28.23 20.66
C SER A 4 -6.00 27.09 20.48
N GLN A 5 -6.20 25.99 21.20
CA GLN A 5 -5.41 24.77 21.02
C GLN A 5 -5.87 24.06 19.74
N VAL A 6 -4.91 23.58 18.95
CA VAL A 6 -5.16 22.78 17.74
C VAL A 6 -4.41 21.47 17.86
N ILE A 7 -5.07 20.36 17.52
CA ILE A 7 -4.48 19.02 17.53
C ILE A 7 -4.29 18.51 16.10
N PHE A 8 -3.07 18.12 15.76
CA PHE A 8 -2.77 17.39 14.53
C PHE A 8 -2.54 15.92 14.86
N GLY A 9 -3.22 15.03 14.16
CA GLY A 9 -3.08 13.59 14.36
C GLY A 9 -3.21 12.81 13.07
N GLY A 10 -2.92 11.51 13.13
CA GLY A 10 -3.06 10.61 12.00
C GLY A 10 -3.95 9.43 12.36
N MET A 11 -4.92 9.13 11.50
CA MET A 11 -5.89 8.04 11.69
C MET A 11 -6.59 8.15 13.06
N LEU A 12 -7.13 9.34 13.34
CA LEU A 12 -7.82 9.63 14.60
C LEU A 12 -9.04 8.71 14.74
N LYS A 13 -9.13 7.99 15.86
CA LYS A 13 -10.28 7.14 16.17
C LYS A 13 -11.53 7.98 16.43
N ASP A 14 -12.70 7.48 16.07
CA ASP A 14 -13.99 8.16 16.31
C ASP A 14 -14.19 8.55 17.78
N SER A 15 -13.73 7.71 18.71
CA SER A 15 -13.79 8.02 20.15
C SER A 15 -12.95 9.24 20.55
N MET A 16 -11.84 9.51 19.86
CA MET A 16 -11.02 10.70 20.06
C MET A 16 -11.66 11.91 19.38
N VAL A 17 -12.10 11.74 18.14
CA VAL A 17 -12.81 12.77 17.36
C VAL A 17 -14.03 13.31 18.12
N ASN A 18 -14.84 12.43 18.72
CA ASN A 18 -16.01 12.80 19.49
C ASN A 18 -15.65 13.62 20.74
N LYS A 19 -14.56 13.26 21.44
CA LYS A 19 -14.08 14.00 22.61
C LYS A 19 -13.57 15.39 22.23
N LEU A 20 -12.79 15.49 21.17
CA LEU A 20 -12.25 16.77 20.70
C LEU A 20 -13.37 17.72 20.25
N SER A 21 -14.34 17.18 19.52
CA SER A 21 -15.52 17.92 19.08
C SER A 21 -16.37 18.40 20.26
N ALA A 22 -16.63 17.54 21.25
CA ALA A 22 -17.38 17.90 22.46
C ALA A 22 -16.68 18.97 23.31
N SER A 23 -15.34 19.00 23.28
CA SER A 23 -14.54 20.01 23.99
C SER A 23 -14.31 21.30 23.18
N GLY A 24 -14.84 21.41 21.96
CA GLY A 24 -14.61 22.56 21.07
C GLY A 24 -13.15 22.74 20.65
N ILE A 25 -12.33 21.67 20.70
CA ILE A 25 -10.92 21.70 20.32
C ILE A 25 -10.84 21.44 18.81
N LEU A 26 -10.14 22.32 18.09
CA LEU A 26 -9.87 22.12 16.66
C LEU A 26 -8.91 20.95 16.47
N TYR A 27 -9.21 20.10 15.49
CA TYR A 27 -8.35 18.97 15.17
C TYR A 27 -8.31 18.70 13.68
N TYR A 28 -7.18 18.17 13.22
CA TYR A 28 -6.98 17.78 11.84
C TYR A 28 -6.33 16.39 11.78
N ASP A 29 -6.94 15.51 10.99
CA ASP A 29 -6.36 14.21 10.66
C ASP A 29 -5.63 14.32 9.33
N TYR A 30 -4.30 14.35 9.37
CA TYR A 30 -3.50 14.50 8.15
C TYR A 30 -3.62 13.30 7.20
N TYR A 31 -4.11 12.14 7.65
CA TYR A 31 -4.38 10.99 6.78
C TYR A 31 -5.73 11.03 6.07
N LYS A 32 -6.60 12.00 6.41
CA LYS A 32 -7.81 12.27 5.60
C LYS A 32 -7.49 13.07 4.34
N ARG A 33 -6.27 13.61 4.22
CA ARG A 33 -5.84 14.45 3.10
C ARG A 33 -5.26 13.63 1.97
N GLU A 34 -5.77 13.84 0.76
CA GLU A 34 -5.45 13.02 -0.41
C GLU A 34 -3.97 13.12 -0.79
N GLU A 35 -3.37 14.31 -0.71
CA GLU A 35 -1.95 14.51 -1.00
C GLU A 35 -1.04 13.75 -0.02
N THR A 36 -1.43 13.67 1.26
CA THR A 36 -0.70 12.90 2.27
C THR A 36 -0.76 11.42 1.95
N VAL A 37 -1.95 10.89 1.62
CA VAL A 37 -2.12 9.48 1.28
C VAL A 37 -1.36 9.13 -0.01
N ILE A 38 -1.37 9.99 -1.02
CA ILE A 38 -0.59 9.82 -2.26
C ILE A 38 0.91 9.81 -1.95
N ALA A 39 1.43 10.80 -1.21
CA ALA A 39 2.84 10.86 -0.88
C ALA A 39 3.28 9.64 -0.04
N ASN A 40 2.45 9.21 0.91
CA ASN A 40 2.71 8.00 1.68
C ASN A 40 2.67 6.74 0.82
N ALA A 41 1.81 6.66 -0.21
CA ALA A 41 1.81 5.52 -1.13
C ALA A 41 3.16 5.36 -1.86
N TYR A 42 3.81 6.47 -2.25
CA TYR A 42 5.15 6.43 -2.83
C TYR A 42 6.23 6.00 -1.81
N ALA A 43 6.12 6.44 -0.56
CA ALA A 43 7.01 5.98 0.52
C ALA A 43 6.81 4.49 0.85
N THR A 44 5.57 4.00 0.83
CA THR A 44 5.22 2.58 0.98
C THR A 44 5.86 1.77 -0.14
N ALA A 45 5.76 2.22 -1.39
CA ALA A 45 6.36 1.55 -2.53
C ALA A 45 7.89 1.41 -2.41
N GLN A 46 8.59 2.41 -1.85
CA GLN A 46 10.02 2.27 -1.53
C GLN A 46 10.29 1.18 -0.49
N GLY A 47 9.43 1.05 0.52
CA GLY A 47 9.51 -0.04 1.49
C GLY A 47 9.29 -1.41 0.86
N VAL A 48 8.35 -1.53 -0.06
CA VAL A 48 8.08 -2.76 -0.82
C VAL A 48 9.29 -3.15 -1.67
N ILE A 49 9.84 -2.20 -2.43
CA ILE A 49 11.03 -2.43 -3.26
C ILE A 49 12.19 -2.90 -2.38
N LYS A 50 12.41 -2.28 -1.22
CA LYS A 50 13.45 -2.70 -0.28
C LYS A 50 13.24 -4.13 0.21
N LEU A 51 12.00 -4.54 0.52
CA LEU A 51 11.69 -5.92 0.90
C LEU A 51 12.03 -6.91 -0.24
N ILE A 52 11.62 -6.58 -1.47
CA ILE A 52 11.89 -7.41 -2.65
C ILE A 52 13.40 -7.54 -2.87
N LEU A 53 14.15 -6.42 -2.83
CA LEU A 53 15.59 -6.42 -3.05
C LEU A 53 16.36 -7.16 -1.95
N ASN A 54 15.86 -7.14 -0.72
CA ASN A 54 16.48 -7.88 0.38
C ASN A 54 16.26 -9.40 0.28
N GLU A 55 15.10 -9.82 -0.22
CA GLU A 55 14.74 -11.24 -0.33
C GLU A 55 15.22 -11.86 -1.66
N SER A 56 15.28 -11.06 -2.74
CA SER A 56 15.63 -11.54 -4.07
C SER A 56 17.09 -12.01 -4.13
N LYS A 57 17.29 -13.15 -4.79
CA LYS A 57 18.63 -13.68 -5.16
C LYS A 57 18.97 -13.45 -6.63
N LYS A 58 18.07 -12.82 -7.38
CA LYS A 58 18.19 -12.52 -8.82
C LYS A 58 17.91 -11.05 -9.10
N MET A 59 18.22 -10.60 -10.32
CA MET A 59 17.93 -9.22 -10.71
C MET A 59 16.43 -8.97 -10.70
N LEU A 60 16.02 -7.75 -10.36
CA LEU A 60 14.59 -7.38 -10.35
C LEU A 60 13.94 -7.57 -11.73
N SER A 61 14.69 -7.36 -12.81
CA SER A 61 14.26 -7.57 -14.20
C SER A 61 14.08 -9.04 -14.59
N GLU A 62 14.57 -9.97 -13.77
CA GLU A 62 14.40 -11.42 -13.94
C GLU A 62 13.28 -11.98 -13.04
N SER A 63 12.69 -11.13 -12.20
CA SER A 63 11.63 -11.49 -11.26
C SER A 63 10.26 -11.16 -11.83
N GLU A 64 9.33 -12.11 -11.69
CA GLU A 64 7.92 -11.92 -12.02
C GLU A 64 7.16 -11.48 -10.77
N ILE A 65 6.54 -10.30 -10.83
CA ILE A 65 5.89 -9.66 -9.69
C ILE A 65 4.41 -9.49 -9.96
N LEU A 66 3.58 -10.06 -9.09
CA LEU A 66 2.14 -9.82 -9.05
C LEU A 66 1.83 -8.71 -8.05
N ILE A 67 1.01 -7.72 -8.46
CA ILE A 67 0.43 -6.71 -7.56
C ILE A 67 -1.09 -6.84 -7.62
N THR A 68 -1.76 -6.87 -6.47
CA THR A 68 -3.23 -6.81 -6.44
C THR A 68 -3.72 -5.39 -6.22
N GLY A 69 -4.69 -4.98 -7.03
CA GLY A 69 -5.34 -3.68 -6.94
C GLY A 69 -4.53 -2.56 -7.57
N TYR A 70 -5.25 -1.61 -8.17
CA TYR A 70 -4.67 -0.45 -8.84
C TYR A 70 -5.17 0.86 -8.23
N GLY A 71 -5.25 0.89 -6.89
CA GLY A 71 -5.51 2.09 -6.09
C GLY A 71 -4.25 2.96 -5.93
N ARG A 72 -4.27 3.89 -4.97
CA ARG A 72 -3.15 4.81 -4.68
C ARG A 72 -1.82 4.07 -4.47
N THR A 73 -1.82 3.06 -3.59
CA THR A 73 -0.64 2.23 -3.28
C THR A 73 -0.23 1.35 -4.45
N GLY A 74 -1.16 0.61 -5.04
CA GLY A 74 -0.89 -0.26 -6.21
C GLY A 74 -0.28 0.52 -7.38
N LYS A 75 -0.79 1.72 -7.68
CA LYS A 75 -0.22 2.63 -8.69
C LYS A 75 1.20 3.05 -8.36
N ALA A 76 1.46 3.48 -7.12
CA ALA A 76 2.78 3.92 -6.70
C ALA A 76 3.82 2.79 -6.78
N ILE A 77 3.45 1.57 -6.38
CA ILE A 77 4.31 0.38 -6.47
C ILE A 77 4.58 0.03 -7.94
N SER A 78 3.51 -0.11 -8.74
CA SER A 78 3.61 -0.48 -10.16
C SER A 78 4.51 0.48 -10.93
N LYS A 79 4.32 1.80 -10.73
CA LYS A 79 5.10 2.84 -11.40
C LYS A 79 6.60 2.77 -11.06
N GLN A 80 6.94 2.58 -9.78
CA GLN A 80 8.34 2.56 -9.35
C GLN A 80 9.04 1.27 -9.75
N LEU A 81 8.39 0.12 -9.61
CA LEU A 81 8.93 -1.15 -10.09
C LEU A 81 9.12 -1.14 -11.61
N LYS A 82 8.17 -0.55 -12.36
CA LYS A 82 8.30 -0.41 -13.82
C LYS A 82 9.50 0.45 -14.20
N ALA A 83 9.72 1.55 -13.47
CA ALA A 83 10.90 2.41 -13.68
C ALA A 83 12.23 1.69 -13.39
N LEU A 84 12.20 0.57 -12.67
CA LEU A 84 13.34 -0.31 -12.42
C LEU A 84 13.38 -1.52 -13.37
N ASN A 85 12.59 -1.50 -14.45
CA ASN A 85 12.49 -2.57 -15.45
C ASN A 85 12.08 -3.94 -14.87
N ALA A 86 11.25 -3.96 -13.82
CA ALA A 86 10.69 -5.19 -13.28
C ALA A 86 9.58 -5.75 -14.20
N ASN A 87 9.42 -7.09 -14.24
CA ASN A 87 8.30 -7.72 -14.92
C ASN A 87 7.10 -7.75 -13.98
N ILE A 88 6.08 -6.93 -14.29
CA ILE A 88 4.94 -6.71 -13.40
C ILE A 88 3.65 -7.12 -14.09
N THR A 89 2.85 -7.89 -13.35
CA THR A 89 1.45 -8.12 -13.64
C THR A 89 0.61 -7.50 -12.53
N VAL A 90 -0.44 -6.74 -12.89
CA VAL A 90 -1.37 -6.17 -11.91
C VAL A 90 -2.74 -6.82 -12.06
N SER A 91 -3.24 -7.41 -10.98
CA SER A 91 -4.58 -7.99 -10.94
C SER A 91 -5.61 -6.97 -10.44
N VAL A 92 -6.72 -6.83 -11.17
CA VAL A 92 -7.77 -5.82 -10.91
C VAL A 92 -9.17 -6.41 -11.07
N ARG A 93 -10.20 -5.68 -10.62
CA ARG A 93 -11.61 -6.12 -10.69
C ARG A 93 -12.43 -5.53 -11.83
N ASN A 94 -11.86 -4.61 -12.61
CA ASN A 94 -12.65 -3.84 -13.57
C ASN A 94 -11.85 -3.49 -14.83
N TYR A 95 -12.54 -3.40 -15.96
CA TYR A 95 -11.96 -3.09 -17.27
C TYR A 95 -11.34 -1.69 -17.37
N ARG A 96 -11.80 -0.72 -16.56
CA ARG A 96 -11.20 0.62 -16.54
C ARG A 96 -9.73 0.55 -16.12
N ASP A 97 -9.43 -0.21 -15.07
CA ASP A 97 -8.06 -0.33 -14.59
C ASP A 97 -7.21 -1.18 -15.54
N ILE A 98 -7.76 -2.23 -16.18
CA ILE A 98 -7.10 -2.95 -17.29
C ILE A 98 -6.66 -1.98 -18.39
N ALA A 99 -7.56 -1.11 -18.86
CA ALA A 99 -7.28 -0.16 -19.93
C ALA A 99 -6.18 0.84 -19.54
N LEU A 100 -6.19 1.33 -18.29
CA LEU A 100 -5.15 2.22 -17.77
C LEU A 100 -3.78 1.54 -17.71
N LEU A 101 -3.72 0.31 -17.19
CA LEU A 101 -2.49 -0.47 -17.10
C LEU A 101 -1.91 -0.78 -18.49
N HIS A 102 -2.76 -1.15 -19.46
CA HIS A 102 -2.34 -1.38 -20.84
C HIS A 102 -1.79 -0.11 -21.51
N ALA A 103 -2.43 1.04 -21.29
CA ALA A 103 -1.92 2.33 -21.77
C ALA A 103 -0.55 2.68 -21.14
N GLU A 104 -0.33 2.22 -19.91
CA GLU A 104 0.97 2.29 -19.25
C GLU A 104 1.91 1.14 -19.62
N GLY A 105 1.58 0.24 -20.56
CA GLY A 105 2.44 -0.88 -20.95
C GLY A 105 2.74 -1.86 -19.79
N ILE A 106 1.80 -2.01 -18.86
CA ILE A 106 1.85 -2.95 -17.75
C ILE A 106 0.84 -4.07 -18.03
N LYS A 107 1.25 -5.33 -17.83
CA LYS A 107 0.35 -6.48 -17.98
C LYS A 107 -0.74 -6.43 -16.91
N ALA A 108 -1.99 -6.64 -17.30
CA ALA A 108 -3.12 -6.60 -16.40
C ALA A 108 -4.01 -7.82 -16.57
N ILE A 109 -4.52 -8.37 -15.46
CA ILE A 109 -5.39 -9.55 -15.43
C ILE A 109 -6.51 -9.34 -14.41
N PHE A 110 -7.56 -10.17 -14.48
CA PHE A 110 -8.54 -10.29 -13.41
C PHE A 110 -8.04 -11.20 -12.28
N TYR A 111 -8.77 -11.23 -11.16
CA TYR A 111 -8.37 -12.02 -9.97
C TYR A 111 -8.45 -13.53 -10.19
N ASP A 112 -9.48 -13.98 -10.90
CA ASP A 112 -9.69 -15.38 -11.28
C ASP A 112 -8.61 -15.90 -12.25
N GLU A 113 -8.08 -15.02 -13.10
CA GLU A 113 -6.98 -15.35 -14.00
C GLU A 113 -5.66 -15.65 -13.27
N ILE A 114 -5.49 -15.21 -12.01
CA ILE A 114 -4.27 -15.48 -11.22
C ILE A 114 -4.04 -16.99 -11.11
N ILE A 115 -5.10 -17.80 -10.94
CA ILE A 115 -4.99 -19.26 -10.78
C ILE A 115 -4.21 -19.90 -11.94
N THR A 116 -4.34 -19.35 -13.16
CA THR A 116 -3.72 -19.90 -14.37
C THR A 116 -2.23 -19.57 -14.45
N VAL A 117 -1.81 -18.44 -13.89
CA VAL A 117 -0.44 -17.91 -14.01
C VAL A 117 0.31 -17.87 -12.68
N GLY A 118 -0.32 -18.27 -11.56
CA GLY A 118 0.21 -18.10 -10.21
C GLY A 118 1.62 -18.68 -10.00
N LYS A 119 1.92 -19.80 -10.66
CA LYS A 119 3.22 -20.49 -10.56
C LYS A 119 4.40 -19.69 -11.09
N THR A 120 4.15 -18.67 -11.92
CA THR A 120 5.22 -17.87 -12.52
C THR A 120 5.74 -16.78 -11.59
N PHE A 121 4.97 -16.37 -10.58
CA PHE A 121 5.33 -15.21 -9.75
C PHE A 121 6.34 -15.59 -8.66
N ASP A 122 7.40 -14.79 -8.56
CA ASP A 122 8.37 -14.85 -7.46
C ASP A 122 7.91 -14.01 -6.26
N PHE A 123 7.20 -12.91 -6.53
CA PHE A 123 6.69 -11.99 -5.51
C PHE A 123 5.22 -11.71 -5.75
N VAL A 124 4.41 -11.76 -4.68
CA VAL A 124 2.99 -11.39 -4.73
C VAL A 124 2.71 -10.32 -3.69
N ILE A 125 2.26 -9.15 -4.14
CA ILE A 125 2.12 -7.95 -3.34
C ILE A 125 0.63 -7.60 -3.24
N ASN A 126 0.02 -7.83 -2.09
CA ASN A 126 -1.37 -7.46 -1.88
C ASN A 126 -1.51 -6.01 -1.39
N THR A 127 -2.38 -5.23 -2.06
CA THR A 127 -2.73 -3.87 -1.61
C THR A 127 -4.22 -3.68 -1.31
N VAL A 128 -5.02 -4.73 -1.47
CA VAL A 128 -6.48 -4.67 -1.36
C VAL A 128 -6.95 -5.16 0.01
N PRO A 129 -7.71 -4.36 0.79
CA PRO A 129 -8.18 -4.72 2.12
C PRO A 129 -9.49 -5.55 2.07
N SER A 130 -9.49 -6.62 1.28
CA SER A 130 -10.59 -7.58 1.18
C SER A 130 -10.06 -8.87 0.58
N LEU A 131 -10.54 -10.03 1.03
CA LEU A 131 -10.11 -11.35 0.56
C LEU A 131 -10.23 -11.49 -0.97
N VAL A 132 -9.14 -11.22 -1.68
CA VAL A 132 -9.02 -11.32 -3.15
C VAL A 132 -8.05 -12.42 -3.56
N ILE A 133 -7.20 -12.88 -2.64
CA ILE A 133 -6.31 -14.03 -2.78
C ILE A 133 -6.78 -15.11 -1.81
N ASN A 134 -7.74 -15.90 -2.28
CA ASN A 134 -8.33 -17.01 -1.52
C ASN A 134 -7.43 -18.26 -1.57
N LYS A 135 -7.89 -19.35 -0.94
CA LYS A 135 -7.16 -20.63 -0.87
C LYS A 135 -6.81 -21.20 -2.25
N ASP A 136 -7.75 -21.15 -3.20
CA ASP A 136 -7.55 -21.67 -4.55
C ASP A 136 -6.45 -20.91 -5.30
N ILE A 137 -6.41 -19.58 -5.13
CA ILE A 137 -5.33 -18.75 -5.69
C ILE A 137 -4.01 -19.02 -4.97
N ILE A 138 -4.00 -19.15 -3.64
CA ILE A 138 -2.80 -19.47 -2.87
C ILE A 138 -2.18 -20.79 -3.34
N ASP A 139 -3.01 -21.81 -3.59
CA ASP A 139 -2.58 -23.12 -4.10
C ASP A 139 -1.98 -23.08 -5.52
N SER A 140 -2.25 -22.02 -6.26
CA SER A 140 -1.66 -21.83 -7.59
C SER A 140 -0.25 -21.25 -7.56
N PHE A 141 0.19 -20.66 -6.43
CA PHE A 141 1.50 -20.02 -6.33
C PHE A 141 2.65 -21.03 -6.28
N ASN A 142 3.84 -20.54 -6.61
CA ASN A 142 5.07 -21.28 -6.37
C ASN A 142 5.34 -21.38 -4.86
N ASP A 143 5.75 -22.54 -4.36
CA ASP A 143 6.10 -22.73 -2.94
C ASP A 143 7.22 -21.78 -2.46
N LYS A 144 8.03 -21.25 -3.39
CA LYS A 144 9.10 -20.29 -3.12
C LYS A 144 8.68 -18.83 -3.28
N ALA A 145 7.42 -18.56 -3.66
CA ALA A 145 6.94 -17.20 -3.83
C ALA A 145 6.97 -16.45 -2.50
N PHE A 146 7.41 -15.19 -2.53
CA PHE A 146 7.37 -14.31 -1.36
C PHE A 146 6.11 -13.46 -1.38
N LEU A 147 5.25 -13.69 -0.40
CA LEU A 147 3.94 -13.06 -0.27
C LEU A 147 4.03 -11.85 0.67
N ILE A 148 3.64 -10.67 0.18
CA ILE A 148 3.76 -9.38 0.88
C ILE A 148 2.37 -8.77 1.04
N GLU A 149 1.86 -8.71 2.26
CA GLU A 149 0.58 -8.08 2.58
C GLU A 149 0.79 -6.65 3.09
N ILE A 150 0.31 -5.67 2.33
CA ILE A 150 0.40 -4.24 2.66
C ILE A 150 -0.94 -3.70 3.17
N ALA A 151 -2.04 -4.29 2.71
CA ALA A 151 -3.36 -3.85 3.09
C ALA A 151 -3.55 -4.02 4.61
N SER A 152 -4.36 -3.14 5.18
CA SER A 152 -4.82 -3.33 6.56
C SER A 152 -5.86 -4.45 6.63
N ALA A 153 -6.15 -4.93 7.83
CA ALA A 153 -7.23 -5.88 8.07
C ALA A 153 -8.54 -5.39 7.40
N PRO A 154 -9.32 -6.28 6.75
CA PRO A 154 -9.28 -7.74 6.83
C PRO A 154 -8.24 -8.43 5.93
N TYR A 155 -7.27 -7.70 5.35
CA TYR A 155 -6.24 -8.24 4.45
C TYR A 155 -6.84 -8.74 3.12
N GLY A 156 -5.98 -8.99 2.14
CA GLY A 156 -6.38 -9.60 0.87
C GLY A 156 -6.02 -11.06 0.74
N PHE A 157 -5.06 -11.53 1.53
CA PHE A 157 -4.73 -12.94 1.65
C PHE A 157 -5.54 -13.65 2.74
N ASP A 158 -5.83 -14.94 2.54
CA ASP A 158 -6.13 -15.85 3.64
C ASP A 158 -4.83 -16.18 4.41
N VAL A 159 -4.49 -15.32 5.38
CA VAL A 159 -3.25 -15.40 6.16
C VAL A 159 -3.14 -16.72 6.93
N ASN A 160 -4.25 -17.25 7.44
CA ASN A 160 -4.25 -18.53 8.15
C ASN A 160 -3.85 -19.66 7.21
N TYR A 161 -4.40 -19.68 6.00
CA TYR A 161 -4.07 -20.70 5.01
C TYR A 161 -2.63 -20.62 4.50
N ILE A 162 -2.08 -19.41 4.36
CA ILE A 162 -0.66 -19.22 4.04
C ILE A 162 0.24 -19.88 5.10
N HIS A 163 -0.07 -19.69 6.38
CA HIS A 163 0.67 -20.32 7.47
C HIS A 163 0.53 -21.85 7.47
N GLU A 164 -0.67 -22.38 7.19
CA GLU A 164 -0.88 -23.83 7.03
C GLU A 164 -0.03 -24.42 5.90
N LYS A 165 0.19 -23.68 4.82
CA LYS A 165 1.01 -24.09 3.66
C LYS A 165 2.51 -23.85 3.82
N ASN A 166 2.93 -23.20 4.91
CA ASN A 166 4.33 -22.81 5.15
C ASN A 166 4.94 -21.95 4.02
N LEU A 167 4.13 -21.10 3.38
CA LEU A 167 4.63 -20.17 2.36
C LEU A 167 5.35 -18.99 3.02
N THR A 168 6.38 -18.47 2.34
CA THR A 168 7.12 -17.29 2.80
C THR A 168 6.21 -16.07 2.73
N PHE A 169 5.92 -15.46 3.87
CA PHE A 169 4.95 -14.38 3.97
C PHE A 169 5.34 -13.31 4.98
N ILE A 170 5.00 -12.05 4.67
CA ILE A 170 5.16 -10.92 5.58
C ILE A 170 3.93 -10.01 5.60
N LEU A 171 3.47 -9.67 6.81
CA LEU A 171 2.58 -8.53 7.06
C LEU A 171 3.42 -7.24 7.10
N ALA A 172 3.48 -6.54 5.97
CA ALA A 172 4.30 -5.36 5.77
C ALA A 172 3.62 -4.07 6.29
N SER A 173 3.41 -4.02 7.61
CA SER A 173 2.85 -2.85 8.28
C SER A 173 3.85 -1.70 8.44
N SER A 174 3.35 -0.47 8.38
CA SER A 174 4.11 0.76 8.67
C SER A 174 5.38 0.95 7.82
N LEU A 175 5.33 0.53 6.55
CA LEU A 175 6.49 0.58 5.65
C LEU A 175 7.14 1.96 5.52
N PRO A 176 6.41 3.09 5.38
CA PRO A 176 7.03 4.41 5.29
C PRO A 176 7.96 4.71 6.49
N GLY A 177 7.48 4.46 7.71
CA GLY A 177 8.24 4.71 8.93
C GLY A 177 9.43 3.75 9.13
N LYS A 178 9.34 2.52 8.62
CA LYS A 178 10.43 1.52 8.73
C LYS A 178 11.49 1.66 7.64
N ALA A 179 11.08 1.96 6.42
CA ALA A 179 11.96 1.94 5.25
C ALA A 179 12.57 3.31 4.93
N VAL A 180 11.78 4.39 5.05
CA VAL A 180 12.16 5.75 4.65
C VAL A 180 11.72 6.79 5.71
N PRO A 181 12.10 6.63 6.99
CA PRO A 181 11.56 7.42 8.11
C PRO A 181 11.72 8.94 7.95
N ILE A 182 12.86 9.39 7.40
CA ILE A 182 13.12 10.82 7.18
C ILE A 182 12.12 11.39 6.16
N SER A 183 11.88 10.67 5.06
CA SER A 183 10.93 11.09 4.04
C SER A 183 9.49 11.01 4.54
N ALA A 184 9.14 9.96 5.29
CA ALA A 184 7.84 9.83 5.94
C ALA A 184 7.56 11.00 6.88
N GLY A 185 8.53 11.36 7.74
CA GLY A 185 8.42 12.54 8.61
C GLY A 185 8.22 13.84 7.84
N ARG A 186 8.97 14.04 6.74
CA ARG A 186 8.79 15.22 5.86
C ARG A 186 7.40 15.27 5.21
N ILE A 187 6.84 14.13 4.82
CA ILE A 187 5.48 14.06 4.25
C ILE A 187 4.46 14.54 5.28
N LEU A 188 4.56 14.06 6.53
CA LEU A 188 3.67 14.48 7.61
C LEU A 188 3.85 15.96 7.96
N GLY A 189 5.10 16.43 8.06
CA GLY A 189 5.40 17.84 8.31
C GLY A 189 4.79 18.77 7.26
N ARG A 190 4.95 18.45 5.97
CA ARG A 190 4.34 19.21 4.87
C ARG A 190 2.81 19.22 4.94
N SER A 191 2.19 18.09 5.29
CA SER A 191 0.73 18.06 5.45
C SER A 191 0.26 19.01 6.54
N ILE A 192 0.97 19.04 7.68
CA ILE A 192 0.67 19.96 8.78
C ILE A 192 0.87 21.42 8.35
N GLU A 193 1.96 21.73 7.64
CA GLU A 193 2.23 23.07 7.09
C GLU A 193 1.11 23.51 6.12
N HIS A 194 0.65 22.61 5.26
CA HIS A 194 -0.44 22.89 4.33
C HIS A 194 -1.76 23.17 5.06
N ILE A 195 -2.09 22.38 6.09
CA ILE A 195 -3.29 22.60 6.91
C ILE A 195 -3.22 23.97 7.59
N ILE A 196 -2.09 24.29 8.23
CA ILE A 196 -1.88 25.60 8.88
C ILE A 196 -2.14 26.74 7.90
N LYS A 197 -1.62 26.63 6.68
CA LYS A 197 -1.76 27.65 5.65
C LYS A 197 -3.19 27.78 5.12
N GLU A 198 -3.88 26.67 4.84
CA GLU A 198 -5.24 26.69 4.29
C GLU A 198 -6.27 27.19 5.30
N GLU A 199 -6.10 26.81 6.56
CA GLU A 199 -7.00 27.15 7.66
C GLU A 199 -6.64 28.47 8.36
N ASN A 200 -5.61 29.17 7.86
CA ASN A 200 -5.06 30.41 8.43
C ASN A 200 -4.78 30.31 9.94
N LEU A 201 -4.24 29.17 10.38
CA LEU A 201 -3.97 28.94 11.80
C LEU A 201 -2.74 29.73 12.24
N PHE A 202 -2.82 30.33 13.43
CA PHE A 202 -1.72 31.07 14.07
C PHE A 202 -1.27 32.35 13.34
N ILE A 203 -2.12 32.88 12.46
CA ILE A 203 -1.95 34.16 11.75
C ILE A 203 -2.74 35.24 12.49
#